data_AF-A0A8J7U0R4-F1
#
_entry.id   AF-A0A8J7U0R4-F1
#
_cell.length_a   1.000
_cell.length_b   1.000
_cell.length_c   1.000
_cell.angle_alpha   90.00
_cell.angle_beta   90.00
_cell.angle_gamma   90.00
#
_symmetry.space_group_name_H-M   'P 1'
#
loop_
_entity.id
_entity.type
_entity.pdbx_description
1 polymer ?
#
loop_
_entity_poly.entity_id
_entity_poly.type
_entity_poly.pdbx_seq_one_letter_code
_entity_poly.pdbx_strand_id
1 'polypeptide(L)'
;MLKPAKGGKMTGRRPMRVLCGIVGCALLGGGLAAATPARPLAVTQPAETINPADVNPADVGAVGAGEKYYPTDGNGGYRPSDYHIAIDYDPASRHLDGDAVITARATQPLRRFDFDLTGLTVRSVSVDGKPATFATAGQHELVITAAKTLATGQEFVVRVRYDGVPEADNDPRFGPVGWQHSTTGGAFVAGEPHSASTWYPVDDSPRDKASFAVDATVPAGWSVIANGRDGGSTPAGNGRRTFHWAEPTPIASYLTTVAIDKWTYQRSTLPDGTPVISAFAPGTTRAQALEKRLPEILAFEESKFGKYPQDAAGGIFVAANMNFSLETQTRPIYANWVDLTTIVHENAHQWFGDDVTVENWADICLNECFASYAQ
;
A
#
# COMPACT_ATOMS: atom_id res chain seq x y z
N MET A 1 -6.93 -46.21 -36.68
CA MET A 1 -7.47 -47.55 -36.35
C MET A 1 -7.94 -47.56 -34.91
N LEU A 2 -9.22 -47.90 -34.73
CA LEU A 2 -9.98 -48.29 -33.53
C LEU A 2 -9.88 -47.50 -32.19
N LYS A 3 -10.93 -46.71 -31.95
CA LYS A 3 -11.69 -46.52 -30.69
C LYS A 3 -12.65 -47.73 -30.47
N PRO A 4 -13.56 -47.77 -29.45
CA PRO A 4 -13.46 -47.55 -27.99
C PRO A 4 -14.28 -48.62 -27.19
N ALA A 5 -14.42 -48.50 -25.86
CA ALA A 5 -15.53 -49.12 -25.12
C ALA A 5 -16.17 -48.16 -24.10
N LYS A 6 -17.51 -48.21 -24.05
CA LYS A 6 -18.48 -47.35 -23.35
C LYS A 6 -19.06 -48.04 -22.10
N GLY A 7 -19.66 -47.22 -21.22
CA GLY A 7 -20.85 -47.56 -20.41
C GLY A 7 -20.75 -47.03 -18.97
N GLY A 8 -21.62 -46.21 -18.39
CA GLY A 8 -22.92 -45.67 -18.78
C GLY A 8 -24.07 -46.22 -17.91
N LYS A 9 -24.49 -45.48 -16.85
CA LYS A 9 -25.88 -45.10 -16.49
C LYS A 9 -26.07 -44.84 -14.98
N MET A 10 -26.50 -43.61 -14.67
CA MET A 10 -27.21 -43.26 -13.43
C MET A 10 -28.71 -43.16 -13.73
N THR A 11 -29.54 -43.82 -12.91
CA THR A 11 -30.98 -43.52 -12.78
C THR A 11 -31.44 -43.90 -11.37
N GLY A 12 -32.09 -42.97 -10.67
CA GLY A 12 -32.80 -43.24 -9.42
C GLY A 12 -33.56 -42.00 -8.91
N ARG A 13 -34.86 -41.95 -9.19
CA ARG A 13 -35.82 -40.94 -8.70
C ARG A 13 -36.36 -41.33 -7.31
N ARG A 14 -36.47 -40.33 -6.40
CA ARG A 14 -37.56 -39.96 -5.43
C ARG A 14 -38.31 -41.08 -4.65
N PRO A 15 -38.69 -40.86 -3.36
CA PRO A 15 -39.82 -39.95 -3.08
C PRO A 15 -39.79 -39.12 -1.78
N MET A 16 -40.75 -38.20 -1.79
CA MET A 16 -41.19 -37.21 -0.82
C MET A 16 -41.96 -37.84 0.35
N ARG A 17 -41.80 -37.34 1.57
CA ARG A 17 -42.78 -37.50 2.66
C ARG A 17 -42.96 -36.19 3.43
N VAL A 18 -44.21 -35.75 3.45
CA VAL A 18 -44.83 -34.76 4.33
C VAL A 18 -45.54 -35.55 5.43
N LEU A 19 -45.45 -35.18 6.71
CA LEU A 19 -46.61 -35.02 7.61
C LEU A 19 -46.25 -34.52 9.03
N CYS A 20 -47.10 -33.59 9.48
CA CYS A 20 -47.64 -33.33 10.83
C CYS A 20 -46.77 -33.27 12.08
N GLY A 21 -46.90 -32.15 12.78
CA GLY A 21 -46.40 -31.93 14.14
C GLY A 21 -47.32 -32.44 15.25
N ILE A 22 -46.93 -32.12 16.48
CA ILE A 22 -47.74 -32.13 17.70
C ILE A 22 -47.22 -31.02 18.63
N VAL A 23 -48.19 -30.40 19.29
CA VAL A 23 -48.19 -29.34 20.31
C VAL A 23 -47.53 -29.79 21.62
N GLY A 24 -46.86 -28.87 22.33
CA GLY A 24 -46.44 -29.04 23.73
C GLY A 24 -46.25 -27.69 24.44
N CYS A 25 -46.97 -27.52 25.56
CA CYS A 25 -47.25 -26.26 26.24
C CYS A 25 -46.07 -25.54 26.92
N ALA A 26 -46.29 -24.22 27.01
CA ALA A 26 -45.78 -23.18 27.91
C ALA A 26 -45.06 -23.58 29.21
N LEU A 27 -44.01 -22.80 29.53
CA LEU A 27 -43.74 -22.28 30.88
C LEU A 27 -43.25 -20.83 30.78
N LEU A 28 -43.90 -19.96 31.54
CA LEU A 28 -43.63 -18.53 31.69
C LEU A 28 -42.35 -18.30 32.50
N GLY A 29 -41.49 -17.41 32.01
CA GLY A 29 -40.39 -16.83 32.78
C GLY A 29 -40.26 -15.35 32.43
N GLY A 30 -40.82 -14.50 33.29
CA GLY A 30 -40.75 -13.05 33.14
C GLY A 30 -39.33 -12.53 33.42
N GLY A 31 -38.78 -11.80 32.46
CA GLY A 31 -37.62 -10.93 32.64
C GLY A 31 -37.97 -9.55 32.10
N LEU A 32 -37.98 -8.54 32.97
CA LEU A 32 -38.11 -7.14 32.58
C LEU A 32 -36.99 -6.76 31.61
N ALA A 33 -37.30 -6.58 30.34
CA ALA A 33 -36.43 -5.87 29.41
C ALA A 33 -36.61 -4.37 29.64
N ALA A 34 -35.56 -3.70 30.12
CA ALA A 34 -35.50 -2.26 30.13
C ALA A 34 -35.52 -1.75 28.68
N ALA A 35 -36.59 -1.08 28.29
CA ALA A 35 -36.69 -0.41 27.00
C ALA A 35 -35.69 0.77 26.97
N THR A 36 -34.63 0.64 26.18
CA THR A 36 -33.78 1.76 25.81
C THR A 36 -34.61 2.77 24.99
N PRO A 37 -34.60 4.07 25.31
CA PRO A 37 -35.32 5.05 24.50
C PRO A 37 -34.68 5.10 23.11
N ALA A 38 -35.51 5.00 22.08
CA ALA A 38 -35.10 5.21 20.69
C ALA A 38 -34.50 6.62 20.57
N ARG A 39 -33.21 6.70 20.22
CA ARG A 39 -32.58 7.96 19.82
C ARG A 39 -33.33 8.50 18.59
N PRO A 40 -33.69 9.79 18.54
CA PRO A 40 -34.23 10.37 17.32
C PRO A 40 -33.20 10.18 16.20
N LEU A 41 -33.66 9.72 15.04
CA LEU A 41 -32.90 9.79 13.80
C LEU A 41 -32.45 11.25 13.62
N ALA A 42 -31.14 11.48 13.65
CA ALA A 42 -30.58 12.77 13.33
C ALA A 42 -30.99 13.10 11.89
N VAL A 43 -31.77 14.17 11.72
CA VAL A 43 -32.00 14.77 10.41
C VAL A 43 -30.64 15.26 9.92
N THR A 44 -30.05 14.53 8.98
CA THR A 44 -28.89 15.00 8.22
C THR A 44 -29.31 16.27 7.48
N GLN A 45 -28.83 17.43 7.94
CA GLN A 45 -28.88 18.62 7.10
C GLN A 45 -28.13 18.32 5.80
N PRO A 46 -28.64 18.73 4.63
CA PRO A 46 -27.88 18.62 3.40
C PRO A 46 -26.57 19.37 3.58
N ALA A 47 -25.45 18.69 3.32
CA ALA A 47 -24.15 19.33 3.26
C ALA A 47 -24.27 20.52 2.30
N GLU A 48 -23.87 21.70 2.76
CA GLU A 48 -23.79 22.89 1.93
C GLU A 48 -22.97 22.52 0.69
N THR A 49 -23.59 22.57 -0.49
CA THR A 49 -22.92 22.20 -1.74
C THR A 49 -21.86 23.24 -2.03
N ILE A 50 -20.61 22.97 -1.65
CA ILE A 50 -19.47 23.82 -1.98
C ILE A 50 -19.31 23.78 -3.50
N ASN A 51 -19.59 24.88 -4.18
CA ASN A 51 -19.31 25.01 -5.59
C ASN A 51 -17.79 25.11 -5.76
N PRO A 52 -17.13 24.18 -6.49
CA PRO A 52 -15.68 24.22 -6.71
C PRO A 52 -15.20 25.52 -7.37
N ALA A 53 -16.10 26.26 -8.05
CA ALA A 53 -15.82 27.53 -8.69
C ALA A 53 -15.65 28.73 -7.72
N ASP A 54 -15.99 28.58 -6.44
CA ASP A 54 -15.96 29.68 -5.44
C ASP A 54 -14.69 29.67 -4.57
N VAL A 55 -13.62 28.97 -5.00
CA VAL A 55 -12.33 28.96 -4.31
C VAL A 55 -11.46 30.12 -4.82
N ASN A 56 -10.91 30.91 -3.89
CA ASN A 56 -9.94 31.95 -4.22
C ASN A 56 -8.74 31.30 -4.94
N PRO A 57 -8.31 31.77 -6.12
CA PRO A 57 -7.15 31.20 -6.82
C PRO A 57 -5.87 31.13 -5.97
N ALA A 58 -5.71 32.04 -5.00
CA ALA A 58 -4.58 32.00 -4.07
C ALA A 58 -4.64 30.85 -3.04
N ASP A 59 -5.80 30.21 -2.88
CA ASP A 59 -6.05 29.10 -1.97
C ASP A 59 -5.96 27.73 -2.68
N VAL A 60 -5.54 27.71 -3.95
CA VAL A 60 -5.44 26.50 -4.77
C VAL A 60 -3.98 26.05 -4.84
N GLY A 61 -3.74 24.79 -4.45
CA GLY A 61 -2.45 24.10 -4.62
C GLY A 61 -2.12 23.84 -6.09
N ALA A 62 -0.86 23.55 -6.37
CA ALA A 62 -0.44 23.15 -7.71
C ALA A 62 -0.84 21.69 -7.97
N VAL A 63 -1.27 21.38 -9.19
CA VAL A 63 -1.70 20.05 -9.69
C VAL A 63 -0.48 19.22 -10.12
N GLY A 64 0.62 19.32 -9.38
CA GLY A 64 1.92 18.83 -9.84
C GLY A 64 3.07 19.38 -9.01
N ALA A 65 4.08 18.55 -8.75
CA ALA A 65 5.33 18.96 -8.09
C ALA A 65 6.24 19.83 -8.98
N GLY A 66 5.85 20.07 -10.24
CA GLY A 66 6.58 20.92 -11.20
C GLY A 66 7.77 20.22 -11.86
N GLU A 67 7.74 18.89 -11.95
CA GLU A 67 8.75 18.08 -12.65
C GLU A 67 8.46 18.06 -14.17
N LYS A 68 9.49 17.84 -15.00
CA LYS A 68 9.38 17.97 -16.46
C LYS A 68 8.92 16.69 -17.15
N TYR A 69 9.34 15.53 -16.68
CA TYR A 69 8.98 14.23 -17.25
C TYR A 69 7.60 13.77 -16.80
N TYR A 70 7.21 14.14 -15.58
CA TYR A 70 5.97 13.76 -14.90
C TYR A 70 5.31 15.02 -14.32
N PRO A 71 4.75 15.89 -15.19
CA PRO A 71 4.31 17.23 -14.79
C PRO A 71 3.04 17.25 -13.94
N THR A 72 2.31 16.14 -13.91
CA THR A 72 1.10 15.94 -13.10
C THR A 72 1.38 15.21 -11.80
N ASP A 73 2.60 14.74 -11.57
CA ASP A 73 2.91 13.89 -10.43
C ASP A 73 3.30 14.73 -9.22
N GLY A 74 2.83 14.30 -8.05
CA GLY A 74 2.96 15.05 -6.82
C GLY A 74 2.17 16.35 -6.83
N ASN A 75 2.21 17.09 -5.73
CA ASN A 75 1.22 18.13 -5.47
C ASN A 75 1.81 19.36 -4.77
N GLY A 76 1.16 20.51 -4.96
CA GLY A 76 1.60 21.78 -4.42
C GLY A 76 0.71 22.32 -3.31
N GLY A 77 1.27 23.21 -2.50
CA GLY A 77 0.54 23.95 -1.48
C GLY A 77 0.49 23.29 -0.10
N TYR A 78 1.04 22.07 0.02
CA TYR A 78 1.29 21.39 1.29
C TYR A 78 2.60 20.59 1.24
N ARG A 79 2.99 20.02 2.38
CA ARG A 79 4.04 19.01 2.51
C ARG A 79 3.51 17.86 3.36
N PRO A 80 3.51 16.60 2.88
CA PRO A 80 3.16 15.47 3.71
C PRO A 80 4.22 15.27 4.81
N SER A 81 3.81 14.63 5.89
CA SER A 81 4.69 14.31 7.02
C SER A 81 4.49 12.90 7.53
N ASP A 82 3.29 12.33 7.37
CA ASP A 82 2.96 10.98 7.76
C ASP A 82 1.85 10.40 6.88
N TYR A 83 2.02 9.14 6.48
CA TYR A 83 1.00 8.30 5.85
C TYR A 83 0.72 7.08 6.73
N HIS A 84 -0.52 6.95 7.20
CA HIS A 84 -1.00 5.73 7.84
C HIS A 84 -2.09 5.08 6.98
N ILE A 85 -1.72 3.97 6.34
CA ILE A 85 -2.54 3.29 5.34
C ILE A 85 -3.09 1.99 5.93
N ALA A 86 -4.39 1.95 6.19
CA ALA A 86 -5.06 0.69 6.53
C ALA A 86 -5.65 0.07 5.26
N ILE A 87 -5.33 -1.19 4.98
CA ILE A 87 -5.90 -1.94 3.87
C ILE A 87 -6.54 -3.24 4.36
N ASP A 88 -7.67 -3.62 3.78
CA ASP A 88 -8.22 -4.96 3.82
C ASP A 88 -8.13 -5.53 2.41
N TYR A 89 -7.32 -6.57 2.22
CA TYR A 89 -7.13 -7.20 0.92
C TYR A 89 -7.61 -8.65 0.95
N ASP A 90 -8.43 -9.01 -0.02
CA ASP A 90 -8.85 -10.38 -0.26
C ASP A 90 -8.20 -10.93 -1.55
N PRO A 91 -7.19 -11.80 -1.44
CA PRO A 91 -6.54 -12.42 -2.60
C PRO A 91 -7.48 -13.21 -3.53
N ALA A 92 -8.61 -13.71 -3.01
CA ALA A 92 -9.55 -14.50 -3.81
C ALA A 92 -10.34 -13.62 -4.80
N SER A 93 -10.85 -12.48 -4.34
CA SER A 93 -11.55 -11.50 -5.18
C SER A 93 -10.63 -10.43 -5.78
N ARG A 94 -9.40 -10.31 -5.27
CA ARG A 94 -8.45 -9.22 -5.53
C ARG A 94 -8.95 -7.84 -5.11
N HIS A 95 -10.00 -7.80 -4.29
CA HIS A 95 -10.56 -6.57 -3.79
C HIS A 95 -9.69 -5.99 -2.67
N LEU A 96 -9.51 -4.67 -2.71
CA LEU A 96 -8.89 -3.88 -1.66
C LEU A 96 -9.91 -2.86 -1.13
N ASP A 97 -10.12 -2.83 0.18
CA ASP A 97 -10.76 -1.74 0.89
C ASP A 97 -9.67 -0.94 1.62
N GLY A 98 -9.59 0.36 1.36
CA GLY A 98 -8.55 1.25 1.88
C GLY A 98 -9.11 2.37 2.76
N ASP A 99 -8.36 2.69 3.82
CA ASP A 99 -8.58 3.83 4.69
C ASP A 99 -7.22 4.50 4.96
N ALA A 100 -6.94 5.55 4.18
CA ALA A 100 -5.70 6.32 4.28
C ALA A 100 -5.90 7.53 5.19
N VAL A 101 -5.01 7.71 6.16
CA VAL A 101 -4.90 8.89 7.01
C VAL A 101 -3.57 9.56 6.71
N ILE A 102 -3.61 10.81 6.27
CA ILE A 102 -2.46 11.56 5.78
C ILE A 102 -2.33 12.83 6.61
N THR A 103 -1.17 13.03 7.23
CA THR A 103 -0.86 14.26 7.96
C THR A 103 0.05 15.14 7.12
N ALA A 104 -0.36 16.38 6.91
CA ALA A 104 0.37 17.33 6.07
C ALA A 104 0.38 18.74 6.67
N ARG A 105 1.31 19.57 6.20
CA ARG A 105 1.42 20.99 6.57
C ARG A 105 1.20 21.87 5.35
N ALA A 106 0.26 22.81 5.44
CA ALA A 106 0.01 23.78 4.36
C ALA A 106 1.21 24.74 4.22
N THR A 107 1.68 24.97 3.00
CA THR A 107 2.80 25.88 2.69
C THR A 107 2.32 27.27 2.22
N GLN A 108 1.02 27.41 1.99
CA GLN A 108 0.31 28.63 1.62
C GLN A 108 -1.12 28.58 2.22
N PRO A 109 -1.94 29.63 2.12
CA PRO A 109 -3.38 29.47 2.31
C PRO A 109 -3.87 28.37 1.37
N LEU A 110 -4.57 27.37 1.90
CA LEU A 110 -4.89 26.16 1.13
C LEU A 110 -6.33 25.73 1.39
N ARG A 111 -7.14 25.68 0.35
CA ARG A 111 -8.52 25.20 0.39
C ARG A 111 -8.77 24.10 -0.62
N ARG A 112 -8.11 24.16 -1.78
CA ARG A 112 -8.15 23.11 -2.79
C ARG A 112 -6.74 22.58 -3.02
N PHE A 113 -6.59 21.27 -3.00
CA PHE A 113 -5.33 20.56 -3.20
C PHE A 113 -5.64 19.15 -3.69
N ASP A 114 -4.62 18.43 -4.14
CA ASP A 114 -4.81 17.18 -4.85
C ASP A 114 -3.86 16.09 -4.27
N PHE A 115 -4.21 14.83 -4.49
CA PHE A 115 -3.39 13.62 -4.24
C PHE A 115 -3.47 12.74 -5.48
N ASP A 116 -2.51 11.84 -5.66
CA ASP A 116 -2.49 10.84 -6.71
C ASP A 116 -3.11 9.52 -6.24
N LEU A 117 -4.11 9.01 -6.96
CA LEU A 117 -4.76 7.72 -6.78
C LEU A 117 -5.28 7.16 -8.11
N THR A 118 -4.78 5.99 -8.50
CA THR A 118 -5.05 5.35 -9.80
C THR A 118 -5.97 4.16 -9.64
N GLY A 119 -7.02 4.09 -10.47
CA GLY A 119 -7.87 2.90 -10.66
C GLY A 119 -8.83 2.54 -9.51
N LEU A 120 -8.70 3.17 -8.34
CA LEU A 120 -9.54 2.91 -7.17
C LEU A 120 -10.67 3.94 -7.02
N THR A 121 -11.79 3.51 -6.43
CA THR A 121 -12.97 4.35 -6.25
C THR A 121 -12.95 5.03 -4.89
N VAL A 122 -12.84 6.36 -4.87
CA VAL A 122 -12.96 7.15 -3.63
C VAL A 122 -14.42 7.19 -3.17
N ARG A 123 -14.64 6.83 -1.90
CA ARG A 123 -15.96 6.80 -1.26
C ARG A 123 -16.22 8.01 -0.39
N SER A 124 -15.20 8.50 0.31
CA SER A 124 -15.32 9.69 1.15
C SER A 124 -13.97 10.34 1.41
N VAL A 125 -13.98 11.66 1.55
CA VAL A 125 -12.84 12.46 1.99
C VAL A 125 -13.25 13.35 3.16
N SER A 126 -12.38 13.47 4.16
CA SER A 126 -12.51 14.47 5.22
C SER A 126 -11.19 15.18 5.49
N VAL A 127 -11.26 16.47 5.82
CA VAL A 127 -10.13 17.30 6.25
C VAL A 127 -10.41 17.79 7.66
N ASP A 128 -9.52 17.50 8.61
CA ASP A 128 -9.69 17.78 10.05
C ASP A 128 -11.03 17.24 10.61
N GLY A 129 -11.39 16.04 10.17
CA GLY A 129 -12.64 15.36 10.56
C GLY A 129 -13.92 15.96 9.97
N LYS A 130 -13.82 17.00 9.14
CA LYS A 130 -14.98 17.60 8.45
C LYS A 130 -15.07 17.05 7.02
N PRO A 131 -16.28 16.72 6.52
CA PRO A 131 -16.46 16.33 5.14
C PRO A 131 -15.86 17.36 4.17
N ALA A 132 -15.13 16.88 3.17
CA ALA A 132 -14.61 17.68 2.06
C ALA A 132 -15.29 17.23 0.77
N THR A 133 -15.44 18.15 -0.19
CA THR A 133 -15.86 17.76 -1.54
C THR A 133 -14.64 17.23 -2.29
N PHE A 134 -14.85 16.27 -3.19
CA PHE A 134 -13.78 15.69 -3.97
C PHE A 134 -14.23 15.35 -5.39
N ALA A 135 -13.28 15.29 -6.32
CA ALA A 135 -13.48 14.86 -7.69
C ALA A 135 -12.22 14.14 -8.19
N THR A 136 -12.39 13.19 -9.10
CA THR A 136 -11.27 12.60 -9.83
C THR A 136 -11.04 13.39 -11.12
N ALA A 137 -9.79 13.68 -11.46
CA ALA A 137 -9.40 14.35 -12.71
C ALA A 137 -8.23 13.62 -13.37
N GLY A 138 -8.08 13.79 -14.69
CA GLY A 138 -6.96 13.18 -15.41
C GLY A 138 -6.89 11.66 -15.24
N GLN A 139 -5.66 11.14 -15.10
CA GLN A 139 -5.41 9.71 -14.92
C GLN A 139 -5.40 9.28 -13.44
N HIS A 140 -4.90 10.16 -12.55
CA HIS A 140 -4.64 9.81 -11.15
C HIS A 140 -5.01 10.91 -10.16
N GLU A 141 -5.51 12.08 -10.58
CA GLU A 141 -5.73 13.19 -9.64
C GLU A 141 -6.99 13.01 -8.79
N LEU A 142 -6.84 13.03 -7.48
CA LEU A 142 -7.87 13.18 -6.47
C LEU A 142 -7.91 14.62 -5.97
N VAL A 143 -8.76 15.41 -6.60
CA VAL A 143 -9.00 16.81 -6.25
C VAL A 143 -9.81 16.90 -4.97
N ILE A 144 -9.33 17.61 -3.95
CA ILE A 144 -9.99 17.79 -2.65
C ILE A 144 -10.25 19.29 -2.42
N THR A 145 -11.46 19.63 -1.98
CA THR A 145 -11.78 20.99 -1.51
C THR A 145 -12.26 20.96 -0.06
N ALA A 146 -11.44 21.49 0.82
CA ALA A 146 -11.73 21.60 2.25
C ALA A 146 -12.89 22.57 2.53
N ALA A 147 -13.62 22.30 3.62
CA ALA A 147 -14.74 23.14 4.04
C ALA A 147 -14.32 24.58 4.42
N LYS A 148 -13.06 24.76 4.84
CA LYS A 148 -12.47 26.06 5.17
C LYS A 148 -11.04 26.11 4.64
N THR A 149 -10.58 27.32 4.29
CA THR A 149 -9.18 27.57 3.97
C THR A 149 -8.31 27.28 5.20
N LEU A 150 -7.28 26.47 5.00
CA LEU A 150 -6.20 26.17 5.93
C LEU A 150 -5.19 27.33 5.88
N ALA A 151 -4.69 27.75 7.03
CA ALA A 151 -3.68 28.81 7.09
C ALA A 151 -2.29 28.30 6.69
N THR A 152 -1.43 29.16 6.16
CA THR A 152 0.00 28.83 5.96
C THR A 152 0.62 28.31 7.26
N GLY A 153 1.34 27.19 7.17
CA GLY A 153 1.98 26.53 8.31
C GLY A 153 1.03 25.69 9.16
N GLN A 154 -0.28 25.70 8.90
CA GLN A 154 -1.24 24.85 9.59
C GLN A 154 -0.99 23.37 9.24
N GLU A 155 -0.91 22.54 10.27
CA GLU A 155 -0.98 21.08 10.13
C GLU A 155 -2.45 20.67 10.01
N PHE A 156 -2.72 19.73 9.12
CA PHE A 156 -4.05 19.21 8.86
C PHE A 156 -4.00 17.72 8.58
N VAL A 157 -5.11 17.04 8.84
CA VAL A 157 -5.25 15.60 8.62
C VAL A 157 -6.30 15.36 7.55
N VAL A 158 -5.92 14.63 6.50
CA VAL A 158 -6.84 14.15 5.48
C VAL A 158 -7.10 12.68 5.73
N ARG A 159 -8.38 12.28 5.65
CA ARG A 159 -8.76 10.86 5.64
C ARG A 159 -9.51 10.55 4.36
N VAL A 160 -9.06 9.53 3.64
CA VAL A 160 -9.64 9.07 2.38
C VAL A 160 -10.03 7.62 2.53
N ARG A 161 -11.30 7.30 2.27
CA ARG A 161 -11.78 5.92 2.15
C ARG A 161 -12.05 5.58 0.70
N TYR A 162 -11.56 4.44 0.27
CA TYR A 162 -11.57 4.02 -1.12
C TYR A 162 -11.62 2.51 -1.23
N ASP A 163 -12.03 2.00 -2.38
CA ASP A 163 -12.03 0.56 -2.65
C ASP A 163 -11.97 0.24 -4.14
N GLY A 164 -11.67 -1.02 -4.46
CA GLY A 164 -11.70 -1.52 -5.81
C GLY A 164 -10.79 -2.73 -6.01
N VAL A 165 -10.46 -3.00 -7.28
CA VAL A 165 -9.45 -3.98 -7.66
C VAL A 165 -8.25 -3.18 -8.15
N PRO A 166 -7.21 -2.99 -7.34
CA PRO A 166 -6.00 -2.30 -7.77
C PRO A 166 -5.29 -3.10 -8.87
N GLU A 167 -4.76 -2.39 -9.85
CA GLU A 167 -4.08 -2.95 -11.01
C GLU A 167 -2.75 -2.21 -11.21
N ALA A 168 -1.82 -2.88 -11.86
CA ALA A 168 -0.55 -2.27 -12.21
C ALA A 168 -0.75 -1.21 -13.29
N ASP A 169 0.04 -0.14 -13.23
CA ASP A 169 0.23 0.71 -14.40
C ASP A 169 1.20 0.01 -15.37
N ASN A 170 0.95 0.11 -16.67
CA ASN A 170 1.78 -0.55 -17.67
C ASN A 170 2.74 0.47 -18.28
N ASP A 171 3.93 0.58 -17.70
CA ASP A 171 4.99 1.43 -18.26
C ASP A 171 5.53 0.80 -19.56
N PRO A 172 5.62 1.55 -20.67
CA PRO A 172 6.09 1.02 -21.95
C PRO A 172 7.52 0.47 -21.95
N ARG A 173 8.37 0.88 -20.99
CA ARG A 173 9.78 0.51 -20.87
C ARG A 173 9.98 -0.61 -19.86
N PHE A 174 9.34 -0.53 -18.70
CA PHE A 174 9.57 -1.45 -17.57
C PHE A 174 8.51 -2.54 -17.46
N GLY A 175 7.38 -2.38 -18.14
CA GLY A 175 6.23 -3.26 -17.99
C GLY A 175 5.37 -2.87 -16.78
N PRO A 176 4.70 -3.84 -16.13
CA PRO A 176 3.84 -3.55 -14.98
C PRO A 176 4.61 -2.92 -13.81
N VAL A 177 4.13 -1.79 -13.32
CA VAL A 177 4.62 -1.07 -12.13
C VAL A 177 3.46 -0.78 -11.17
N GLY A 178 3.75 -0.59 -9.89
CA GLY A 178 2.74 -0.43 -8.85
C GLY A 178 2.17 -1.77 -8.37
N TRP A 179 0.85 -1.82 -8.16
CA TRP A 179 0.15 -2.98 -7.61
C TRP A 179 0.12 -4.15 -8.59
N GLN A 180 0.88 -5.20 -8.29
CA GLN A 180 1.04 -6.37 -9.13
C GLN A 180 0.53 -7.65 -8.44
N HIS A 181 0.12 -8.63 -9.25
CA HIS A 181 -0.33 -9.93 -8.77
C HIS A 181 0.79 -10.97 -8.84
N SER A 182 1.00 -11.69 -7.73
CA SER A 182 1.93 -12.82 -7.68
C SER A 182 1.31 -14.05 -8.34
N THR A 183 2.14 -14.88 -8.98
CA THR A 183 1.68 -16.14 -9.63
C THR A 183 1.15 -17.17 -8.64
N THR A 184 1.39 -16.95 -7.34
CA THR A 184 0.90 -17.73 -6.19
C THR A 184 -0.48 -17.27 -5.71
N GLY A 185 -1.05 -16.23 -6.34
CA GLY A 185 -2.34 -15.63 -5.99
C GLY A 185 -2.25 -14.46 -5.02
N GLY A 186 -1.04 -14.12 -4.54
CA GLY A 186 -0.79 -12.94 -3.71
C GLY A 186 -0.75 -11.63 -4.51
N ALA A 187 -0.29 -10.56 -3.84
CA ALA A 187 -0.06 -9.26 -4.45
C ALA A 187 1.17 -8.58 -3.85
N PHE A 188 1.78 -7.65 -4.57
CA PHE A 188 2.89 -6.83 -4.11
C PHE A 188 2.91 -5.50 -4.84
N VAL A 189 3.55 -4.49 -4.27
CA VAL A 189 3.72 -3.18 -4.91
C VAL A 189 5.19 -2.96 -5.22
N ALA A 190 5.52 -2.77 -6.50
CA ALA A 190 6.86 -2.40 -6.95
C ALA A 190 6.75 -1.57 -8.23
N GLY A 191 7.38 -0.40 -8.24
CA GLY A 191 7.57 0.41 -9.45
C GLY A 191 8.31 1.71 -9.17
N GLU A 192 9.06 2.16 -10.17
CA GLU A 192 9.63 3.51 -10.27
C GLU A 192 9.33 4.01 -11.70
N PRO A 193 8.90 5.26 -11.89
CA PRO A 193 8.79 6.33 -10.90
C PRO A 193 7.47 6.32 -10.10
N HIS A 194 6.49 5.52 -10.51
CA HIS A 194 5.16 5.52 -9.90
C HIS A 194 4.78 4.12 -9.47
N SER A 195 4.36 4.00 -8.22
CA SER A 195 3.86 2.74 -7.67
C SER A 195 2.85 2.97 -6.55
N ALA A 196 3.08 3.97 -5.70
CA ALA A 196 2.23 4.31 -4.57
C ALA A 196 0.78 4.62 -4.95
N SER A 197 0.57 5.46 -5.96
CA SER A 197 -0.76 5.89 -6.40
C SER A 197 -1.66 4.73 -6.84
N THR A 198 -1.11 3.55 -7.18
CA THR A 198 -1.91 2.37 -7.54
C THR A 198 -2.61 1.70 -6.36
N TRP A 199 -2.32 2.11 -5.10
CA TRP A 199 -2.86 1.44 -3.92
C TRP A 199 -3.18 2.34 -2.73
N TYR A 200 -2.69 3.58 -2.69
CA TYR A 200 -3.15 4.59 -1.73
C TYR A 200 -3.03 6.01 -2.28
N PRO A 201 -3.83 6.98 -1.76
CA PRO A 201 -3.72 8.38 -2.14
C PRO A 201 -2.40 8.97 -1.63
N VAL A 202 -1.59 9.53 -2.52
CA VAL A 202 -0.22 9.94 -2.21
C VAL A 202 0.13 11.29 -2.83
N ASP A 203 1.15 11.96 -2.32
CA ASP A 203 1.84 13.02 -3.06
C ASP A 203 2.99 12.33 -3.82
N ASP A 204 2.79 11.94 -5.09
CA ASP A 204 3.67 11.00 -5.80
C ASP A 204 4.96 11.66 -6.32
N SER A 205 5.77 12.21 -5.42
CA SER A 205 7.04 12.87 -5.73
C SER A 205 8.20 12.32 -4.90
N PRO A 206 9.40 12.12 -5.49
CA PRO A 206 10.59 11.72 -4.73
C PRO A 206 11.09 12.81 -3.77
N ARG A 207 10.57 14.04 -3.87
CA ARG A 207 10.92 15.18 -3.00
C ARG A 207 10.19 15.14 -1.66
N ASP A 208 8.96 14.63 -1.66
CA ASP A 208 8.00 14.84 -0.59
C ASP A 208 7.94 13.63 0.33
N LYS A 209 9.10 13.29 0.92
CA LYS A 209 9.23 12.16 1.85
C LYS A 209 8.45 12.38 3.14
N ALA A 210 7.88 11.31 3.66
CA ALA A 210 7.11 11.30 4.91
C ALA A 210 7.33 10.00 5.67
N SER A 211 6.99 9.94 6.95
CA SER A 211 6.90 8.65 7.65
C SER A 211 5.77 7.81 7.05
N PHE A 212 5.88 6.50 7.17
CA PHE A 212 4.94 5.56 6.56
C PHE A 212 4.58 4.42 7.50
N ALA A 213 3.30 4.13 7.64
CA ALA A 213 2.79 2.98 8.37
C ALA A 213 1.70 2.28 7.58
N VAL A 214 1.69 0.95 7.62
CA VAL A 214 0.66 0.13 6.99
C VAL A 214 0.08 -0.88 7.96
N ASP A 215 -1.26 -0.90 8.01
CA ASP A 215 -2.06 -1.89 8.72
C ASP A 215 -2.80 -2.75 7.69
N ALA A 216 -2.23 -3.92 7.37
CA ALA A 216 -2.73 -4.76 6.30
C ALA A 216 -3.49 -5.97 6.84
N THR A 217 -4.80 -6.01 6.57
CA THR A 217 -5.70 -7.09 6.96
C THR A 217 -5.88 -8.10 5.84
N VAL A 218 -5.60 -9.37 6.12
CA VAL A 218 -5.67 -10.46 5.15
C VAL A 218 -6.36 -11.70 5.74
N PRO A 219 -6.95 -12.57 4.90
CA PRO A 219 -7.57 -13.81 5.37
C PRO A 219 -6.56 -14.84 5.90
N ALA A 220 -7.07 -15.84 6.62
CA ALA A 220 -6.27 -16.93 7.16
C ALA A 220 -5.39 -17.59 6.07
N GLY A 221 -4.14 -17.89 6.43
CA GLY A 221 -3.18 -18.53 5.52
C GLY A 221 -2.40 -17.55 4.63
N TRP A 222 -2.68 -16.26 4.69
CA TRP A 222 -1.88 -15.19 4.08
C TRP A 222 -1.11 -14.41 5.16
N SER A 223 -0.03 -13.76 4.76
CA SER A 223 0.77 -12.90 5.63
C SER A 223 1.31 -11.71 4.85
N VAL A 224 1.80 -10.70 5.57
CA VAL A 224 2.22 -9.43 4.99
C VAL A 224 3.68 -9.13 5.36
N ILE A 225 4.40 -8.54 4.42
CA ILE A 225 5.67 -7.84 4.65
C ILE A 225 5.59 -6.45 3.99
N ALA A 226 6.21 -5.45 4.60
CA ALA A 226 6.21 -4.06 4.13
C ALA A 226 7.49 -3.34 4.60
N ASN A 227 7.63 -2.03 4.34
CA ASN A 227 8.77 -1.24 4.79
C ASN A 227 8.88 -1.17 6.33
N GLY A 228 10.10 -0.90 6.84
CA GLY A 228 10.35 -0.55 8.23
C GLY A 228 10.29 -1.69 9.25
N ARG A 229 9.79 -1.43 10.45
CA ARG A 229 9.81 -2.40 11.57
C ARG A 229 8.52 -3.22 11.63
N ASP A 230 8.69 -4.51 11.92
CA ASP A 230 7.61 -5.46 12.18
C ASP A 230 6.96 -5.16 13.54
N GLY A 231 5.73 -4.64 13.52
CA GLY A 231 4.90 -4.37 14.70
C GLY A 231 4.09 -5.59 15.16
N GLY A 232 4.27 -6.75 14.52
CA GLY A 232 3.50 -7.95 14.78
C GLY A 232 2.14 -7.95 14.08
N SER A 233 1.23 -8.77 14.59
CA SER A 233 -0.13 -8.86 14.03
C SER A 233 -1.19 -9.10 15.10
N THR A 234 -2.40 -8.59 14.83
CA THR A 234 -3.57 -8.71 15.70
C THR A 234 -4.70 -9.48 14.99
N PRO A 235 -5.55 -10.23 15.73
CA PRO A 235 -6.74 -10.86 15.14
C PRO A 235 -7.77 -9.82 14.67
N ALA A 236 -8.34 -10.01 13.48
CA ALA A 236 -9.35 -9.12 12.88
C ALA A 236 -10.75 -9.77 12.75
N GLY A 237 -10.96 -10.90 13.44
CA GLY A 237 -12.21 -11.68 13.37
C GLY A 237 -12.30 -12.57 12.12
N ASN A 238 -13.22 -13.55 12.13
CA ASN A 238 -13.47 -14.45 11.00
C ASN A 238 -12.22 -15.13 10.41
N GLY A 239 -11.20 -15.40 11.26
CA GLY A 239 -9.93 -15.98 10.83
C GLY A 239 -8.96 -15.01 10.14
N ARG A 240 -9.32 -13.73 9.99
CA ARG A 240 -8.47 -12.68 9.42
C ARG A 240 -7.47 -12.16 10.45
N ARG A 241 -6.37 -11.59 9.97
CA ARG A 241 -5.35 -10.92 10.80
C ARG A 241 -4.93 -9.61 10.17
N THR A 242 -4.67 -8.61 11.00
CA THR A 242 -4.04 -7.34 10.62
C THR A 242 -2.57 -7.40 10.99
N PHE A 243 -1.69 -7.12 10.03
CA PHE A 243 -0.24 -7.02 10.21
C PHE A 243 0.15 -5.55 10.24
N HIS A 244 1.00 -5.18 11.19
CA HIS A 244 1.37 -3.80 11.47
C HIS A 244 2.84 -3.59 11.10
N TRP A 245 3.12 -2.63 10.22
CA TRP A 245 4.47 -2.25 9.81
C TRP A 245 4.63 -0.73 9.82
N ALA A 246 5.81 -0.24 10.21
CA ALA A 246 6.06 1.20 10.29
C ALA A 246 7.52 1.55 9.97
N GLU A 247 7.70 2.53 9.09
CA GLU A 247 8.96 3.17 8.75
C GLU A 247 8.92 4.65 9.22
N PRO A 248 9.53 4.96 10.37
CA PRO A 248 9.56 6.33 10.89
C PRO A 248 10.57 7.23 10.15
N THR A 249 11.53 6.65 9.42
CA THR A 249 12.47 7.39 8.56
C THR A 249 11.72 7.86 7.32
N PRO A 250 11.80 9.14 6.93
CA PRO A 250 11.08 9.63 5.75
C PRO A 250 11.39 8.79 4.50
N ILE A 251 10.34 8.30 3.84
CA ILE A 251 10.39 7.45 2.65
C ILE A 251 9.77 8.20 1.47
N ALA A 252 10.35 8.07 0.27
CA ALA A 252 9.74 8.57 -0.96
C ALA A 252 8.58 7.67 -1.40
N SER A 253 7.58 8.25 -2.07
CA SER A 253 6.33 7.55 -2.42
C SER A 253 6.59 6.22 -3.16
N TYR A 254 7.41 6.24 -4.22
CA TYR A 254 7.68 5.07 -5.05
C TYR A 254 8.40 3.91 -4.33
N LEU A 255 9.04 4.20 -3.19
CA LEU A 255 9.76 3.23 -2.35
C LEU A 255 8.84 2.52 -1.35
N THR A 256 7.63 3.03 -1.13
CA THR A 256 6.63 2.39 -0.27
C THR A 256 6.15 1.09 -0.90
N THR A 257 6.02 0.05 -0.07
CA THR A 257 5.56 -1.26 -0.51
C THR A 257 4.76 -2.00 0.54
N VAL A 258 3.87 -2.84 0.05
CA VAL A 258 3.23 -3.91 0.79
C VAL A 258 3.22 -5.15 -0.09
N ALA A 259 3.57 -6.30 0.48
CA ALA A 259 3.54 -7.58 -0.21
C ALA A 259 2.79 -8.64 0.63
N ILE A 260 1.86 -9.32 -0.02
CA ILE A 260 0.91 -10.25 0.54
C ILE A 260 1.06 -11.60 -0.14
N ASP A 261 1.56 -12.60 0.59
CA ASP A 261 1.74 -13.96 0.08
C ASP A 261 1.82 -14.97 1.25
N LYS A 262 2.09 -16.23 0.91
CA LYS A 262 2.35 -17.34 1.84
C LYS A 262 3.85 -17.42 2.12
N TRP A 263 4.33 -16.45 2.89
CA TRP A 263 5.75 -16.21 3.10
C TRP A 263 6.45 -17.33 3.89
N THR A 264 7.65 -17.69 3.44
CA THR A 264 8.69 -18.27 4.29
C THR A 264 9.61 -17.14 4.75
N TYR A 265 9.73 -16.91 6.06
CA TYR A 265 10.57 -15.84 6.60
C TYR A 265 11.98 -16.32 6.94
N GLN A 266 12.97 -15.49 6.65
CA GLN A 266 14.32 -15.56 7.20
C GLN A 266 14.55 -14.34 8.08
N ARG A 267 14.99 -14.56 9.32
CA ARG A 267 15.21 -13.49 10.30
C ARG A 267 16.64 -13.54 10.82
N SER A 268 17.28 -12.39 10.91
CA SER A 268 18.59 -12.20 11.53
C SER A 268 18.71 -10.77 12.06
N THR A 269 19.90 -10.37 12.50
CA THR A 269 20.19 -9.02 12.98
C THR A 269 21.56 -8.60 12.48
N LEU A 270 21.71 -7.32 12.11
CA LEU A 270 23.02 -6.72 11.86
C LEU A 270 23.81 -6.58 13.18
N PRO A 271 25.13 -6.34 13.13
CA PRO A 271 25.96 -6.22 14.34
C PRO A 271 25.51 -5.14 15.33
N ASP A 272 24.86 -4.08 14.85
CA ASP A 272 24.34 -2.98 15.68
C ASP A 272 22.93 -3.26 16.26
N GLY A 273 22.36 -4.43 15.98
CA GLY A 273 21.04 -4.86 16.43
C GLY A 273 19.91 -4.55 15.45
N THR A 274 20.18 -3.92 14.30
CA THR A 274 19.16 -3.63 13.28
C THR A 274 18.52 -4.94 12.80
N PRO A 275 17.17 -5.07 12.86
CA PRO A 275 16.49 -6.30 12.49
C PRO A 275 16.53 -6.53 10.97
N VAL A 276 16.88 -7.74 10.57
CA VAL A 276 16.85 -8.19 9.18
C VAL A 276 15.72 -9.19 9.01
N ILE A 277 14.73 -8.86 8.16
CA ILE A 277 13.60 -9.75 7.86
C ILE A 277 13.43 -9.85 6.35
N SER A 278 13.69 -11.04 5.82
CA SER A 278 13.49 -11.35 4.41
C SER A 278 12.35 -12.34 4.24
N ALA A 279 11.53 -12.17 3.21
CA ALA A 279 10.38 -13.02 2.94
C ALA A 279 10.46 -13.64 1.55
N PHE A 280 10.18 -14.94 1.48
CA PHE A 280 10.25 -15.73 0.25
C PHE A 280 8.87 -16.27 -0.08
N ALA A 281 8.32 -15.86 -1.23
CA ALA A 281 7.11 -16.43 -1.78
C ALA A 281 7.29 -17.93 -2.09
N PRO A 282 6.20 -18.72 -2.21
CA PRO A 282 6.29 -20.09 -2.69
C PRO A 282 7.06 -20.20 -4.00
N GLY A 283 8.10 -21.04 -4.02
CA GLY A 283 8.95 -21.27 -5.20
C GLY A 283 10.17 -20.35 -5.34
N THR A 284 10.37 -19.37 -4.45
CA THR A 284 11.50 -18.42 -4.54
C THR A 284 12.65 -18.72 -3.57
N THR A 285 12.59 -19.82 -2.83
CA THR A 285 13.55 -20.17 -1.77
C THR A 285 14.98 -20.43 -2.27
N ARG A 286 15.20 -20.54 -3.59
CA ARG A 286 16.55 -20.65 -4.18
C ARG A 286 17.45 -19.47 -3.81
N ALA A 287 16.86 -18.29 -3.61
CA ALA A 287 17.59 -17.08 -3.25
C ALA A 287 17.98 -17.01 -1.76
N GLN A 288 17.48 -17.92 -0.91
CA GLN A 288 17.79 -17.90 0.54
C GLN A 288 19.29 -18.00 0.83
N ALA A 289 20.02 -18.82 0.08
CA ALA A 289 21.46 -18.96 0.26
C ALA A 289 22.20 -17.66 -0.08
N LEU A 290 21.70 -16.93 -1.08
CA LEU A 290 22.24 -15.64 -1.48
C LEU A 290 21.89 -14.57 -0.43
N GLU A 291 20.63 -14.50 -0.01
CA GLU A 291 20.15 -13.52 0.98
C GLU A 291 20.79 -13.67 2.36
N LYS A 292 21.26 -14.87 2.72
CA LYS A 292 22.07 -15.06 3.95
C LYS A 292 23.36 -14.24 3.95
N ARG A 293 23.81 -13.76 2.78
CA ARG A 293 24.97 -12.90 2.62
C ARG A 293 24.63 -11.41 2.79
N LEU A 294 23.36 -11.04 2.98
CA LEU A 294 22.99 -9.63 3.14
C LEU A 294 23.81 -8.90 4.22
N PRO A 295 24.11 -9.48 5.41
CA PRO A 295 24.96 -8.80 6.39
C PRO A 295 26.39 -8.51 5.91
N GLU A 296 27.00 -9.37 5.08
CA GLU A 296 28.33 -9.10 4.53
C GLU A 296 28.29 -8.09 3.38
N ILE A 297 27.19 -8.06 2.61
CA ILE A 297 26.96 -7.08 1.54
C ILE A 297 26.82 -5.69 2.15
N LEU A 298 25.94 -5.53 3.14
CA LEU A 298 25.74 -4.26 3.84
C LEU A 298 27.03 -3.80 4.54
N ALA A 299 27.79 -4.70 5.17
CA ALA A 299 29.09 -4.33 5.76
C ALA A 299 30.11 -3.84 4.72
N PHE A 300 30.08 -4.39 3.50
CA PHE A 300 30.91 -3.90 2.40
C PHE A 300 30.47 -2.51 1.97
N GLU A 301 29.18 -2.28 1.73
CA GLU A 301 28.62 -0.99 1.33
C GLU A 301 28.84 0.08 2.39
N GLU A 302 28.68 -0.26 3.68
CA GLU A 302 28.97 0.63 4.79
C GLU A 302 30.43 1.10 4.79
N SER A 303 31.36 0.22 4.40
CA SER A 303 32.78 0.57 4.28
C SER A 303 33.07 1.57 3.15
N LYS A 304 32.13 1.77 2.23
CA LYS A 304 32.25 2.69 1.08
C LYS A 304 31.44 3.98 1.28
N PHE A 305 30.21 3.86 1.78
CA PHE A 305 29.23 4.94 1.76
C PHE A 305 28.97 5.54 3.13
N GLY A 306 29.44 4.89 4.20
CA GLY A 306 29.17 5.28 5.59
C GLY A 306 28.09 4.41 6.21
N LYS A 307 27.67 4.73 7.44
CA LYS A 307 26.71 3.93 8.21
C LYS A 307 25.44 3.62 7.39
N TYR A 308 24.91 2.41 7.53
CA TYR A 308 23.61 2.04 6.96
C TYR A 308 22.52 3.01 7.47
N PRO A 309 21.74 3.65 6.57
CA PRO A 309 20.86 4.75 6.94
C PRO A 309 19.50 4.28 7.47
N GLN A 310 19.16 3.00 7.31
CA GLN A 310 17.83 2.49 7.63
C GLN A 310 17.77 1.78 8.99
N ASP A 311 16.57 1.79 9.58
CA ASP A 311 16.28 1.26 10.91
C ASP A 311 15.84 -0.22 10.92
N ALA A 312 15.75 -0.83 9.72
CA ALA A 312 15.49 -2.22 9.43
C ALA A 312 16.08 -2.60 8.06
N ALA A 313 16.31 -3.89 7.82
CA ALA A 313 16.83 -4.41 6.56
C ALA A 313 16.12 -5.70 6.12
N GLY A 314 16.36 -6.16 4.89
CA GLY A 314 15.93 -7.46 4.38
C GLY A 314 15.64 -7.44 2.88
N GLY A 315 14.87 -8.42 2.41
CA GLY A 315 14.46 -8.51 1.01
C GLY A 315 13.13 -9.25 0.83
N ILE A 316 12.39 -8.89 -0.23
CA ILE A 316 11.09 -9.49 -0.56
C ILE A 316 11.22 -10.23 -1.89
N PHE A 317 11.24 -11.56 -1.86
CA PHE A 317 11.46 -12.40 -3.03
C PHE A 317 10.12 -12.90 -3.57
N VAL A 318 9.60 -12.20 -4.58
CA VAL A 318 8.24 -12.40 -5.12
C VAL A 318 8.20 -13.48 -6.20
N ALA A 319 7.08 -14.21 -6.25
CA ALA A 319 6.81 -15.20 -7.29
C ALA A 319 6.12 -14.54 -8.49
N ALA A 320 6.82 -13.64 -9.18
CA ALA A 320 6.30 -12.89 -10.32
C ALA A 320 7.29 -12.85 -11.50
N ASN A 321 6.75 -12.66 -12.71
CA ASN A 321 7.54 -12.41 -13.91
C ASN A 321 7.83 -10.91 -14.03
N MET A 322 8.71 -10.43 -13.15
CA MET A 322 9.16 -9.04 -13.12
C MET A 322 10.46 -8.92 -13.91
N ASN A 323 10.60 -7.89 -14.74
CA ASN A 323 11.81 -7.65 -15.55
C ASN A 323 12.84 -6.79 -14.82
N PHE A 324 12.53 -6.34 -13.61
CA PHE A 324 13.38 -5.51 -12.76
C PHE A 324 13.44 -6.10 -11.34
N SER A 325 14.31 -5.55 -10.51
CA SER A 325 14.19 -5.53 -9.05
C SER A 325 14.06 -4.07 -8.63
N LEU A 326 13.59 -3.79 -7.42
CA LEU A 326 13.39 -2.42 -6.97
C LEU A 326 13.86 -2.26 -5.54
N GLU A 327 14.48 -1.12 -5.27
CA GLU A 327 15.15 -0.76 -4.03
C GLU A 327 14.20 -0.40 -2.87
N THR A 328 12.93 -0.81 -2.91
CA THR A 328 11.91 -0.40 -1.92
C THR A 328 12.47 -0.32 -0.50
N GLN A 329 12.43 0.88 0.09
CA GLN A 329 13.24 1.24 1.26
C GLN A 329 13.15 0.23 2.39
N THR A 330 14.30 -0.07 2.99
CA THR A 330 14.56 -1.13 3.99
C THR A 330 14.50 -2.56 3.48
N ARG A 331 13.79 -2.83 2.38
CA ARG A 331 13.52 -4.19 1.89
C ARG A 331 13.33 -4.23 0.39
N PRO A 332 14.41 -4.27 -0.40
CA PRO A 332 14.28 -4.40 -1.84
C PRO A 332 13.43 -5.60 -2.27
N ILE A 333 12.68 -5.42 -3.35
CA ILE A 333 11.88 -6.46 -3.99
C ILE A 333 12.68 -7.10 -5.11
N TYR A 334 12.78 -8.43 -5.06
CA TYR A 334 13.56 -9.22 -5.99
C TYR A 334 12.68 -10.14 -6.83
N ALA A 335 12.92 -10.11 -8.14
CA ALA A 335 12.40 -11.08 -9.08
C ALA A 335 13.04 -12.46 -8.88
N ASN A 336 12.42 -13.48 -9.49
CA ASN A 336 12.88 -14.85 -9.34
C ASN A 336 14.29 -15.10 -9.91
N TRP A 337 14.80 -14.26 -10.82
CA TRP A 337 16.08 -14.39 -11.53
C TRP A 337 17.27 -13.74 -10.80
N VAL A 338 17.02 -13.05 -9.68
CA VAL A 338 18.01 -12.30 -8.90
C VAL A 338 19.32 -13.05 -8.67
N ASP A 339 20.44 -12.33 -8.77
CA ASP A 339 21.78 -12.79 -8.44
C ASP A 339 22.47 -11.84 -7.44
N LEU A 340 23.73 -12.15 -7.11
CA LEU A 340 24.48 -11.35 -6.13
C LEU A 340 24.63 -9.89 -6.56
N THR A 341 24.89 -9.66 -7.84
CA THR A 341 25.12 -8.34 -8.39
C THR A 341 23.86 -7.49 -8.25
N THR A 342 22.69 -8.06 -8.55
CA THR A 342 21.41 -7.39 -8.28
C THR A 342 21.22 -7.11 -6.77
N ILE A 343 21.51 -8.06 -5.87
CA ILE A 343 21.34 -7.79 -4.43
C ILE A 343 22.25 -6.64 -3.97
N VAL A 344 23.49 -6.57 -4.43
CA VAL A 344 24.39 -5.44 -4.14
C VAL A 344 23.80 -4.14 -4.69
N HIS A 345 23.36 -4.11 -5.97
CA HIS A 345 22.74 -2.91 -6.55
C HIS A 345 21.58 -2.37 -5.73
N GLU A 346 20.60 -3.23 -5.44
CA GLU A 346 19.39 -2.78 -4.73
C GLU A 346 19.66 -2.38 -3.27
N ASN A 347 20.74 -2.89 -2.65
CA ASN A 347 21.12 -2.48 -1.30
C ASN A 347 21.96 -1.20 -1.28
N ALA A 348 22.75 -0.92 -2.32
CA ALA A 348 23.42 0.36 -2.48
C ALA A 348 22.42 1.53 -2.59
N HIS A 349 21.25 1.28 -3.19
CA HIS A 349 20.17 2.25 -3.27
C HIS A 349 19.62 2.69 -1.90
N GLN A 350 19.82 1.90 -0.84
CA GLN A 350 19.42 2.28 0.52
C GLN A 350 20.08 3.59 0.98
N TRP A 351 21.23 3.95 0.38
CA TRP A 351 21.84 5.29 0.45
C TRP A 351 21.42 6.20 -0.72
N PHE A 352 21.51 5.69 -1.95
CA PHE A 352 21.35 6.47 -3.19
C PHE A 352 20.03 6.17 -3.89
N GLY A 353 19.03 7.02 -3.69
CA GLY A 353 17.65 6.76 -4.09
C GLY A 353 16.73 6.76 -2.89
N ASP A 354 17.14 6.11 -1.79
CA ASP A 354 16.30 6.00 -0.60
C ASP A 354 16.58 7.08 0.44
N ASP A 355 17.79 7.12 1.01
CA ASP A 355 18.16 8.14 2.01
C ASP A 355 18.37 9.51 1.33
N VAL A 356 19.14 9.52 0.25
CA VAL A 356 19.32 10.68 -0.63
C VAL A 356 18.51 10.47 -1.90
N THR A 357 17.39 11.18 -2.05
CA THR A 357 16.59 11.15 -3.29
C THR A 357 17.00 12.23 -4.28
N VAL A 358 16.64 12.01 -5.55
CA VAL A 358 16.65 13.05 -6.56
C VAL A 358 15.60 14.13 -6.30
N GLU A 359 15.95 15.37 -6.62
CA GLU A 359 14.97 16.44 -6.71
C GLU A 359 14.16 16.33 -8.01
N ASN A 360 14.75 15.88 -9.11
CA ASN A 360 14.05 15.71 -10.39
C ASN A 360 14.39 14.35 -11.00
N TRP A 361 13.43 13.74 -11.68
CA TRP A 361 13.65 12.50 -12.41
C TRP A 361 14.68 12.62 -13.55
N ALA A 362 14.96 13.84 -14.02
CA ALA A 362 16.09 14.12 -14.92
C ALA A 362 17.46 13.76 -14.32
N ASP A 363 17.56 13.72 -12.99
CA ASP A 363 18.79 13.41 -12.26
C ASP A 363 18.88 11.94 -11.82
N ILE A 364 18.05 11.05 -12.36
CA ILE A 364 17.94 9.63 -11.96
C ILE A 364 19.27 8.86 -11.95
N CYS A 365 20.26 9.29 -12.74
CA CYS A 365 21.61 8.73 -12.66
C CYS A 365 22.24 8.89 -11.26
N LEU A 366 21.84 9.87 -10.46
CA LEU A 366 22.33 9.97 -9.07
C LEU A 366 21.89 8.78 -8.21
N ASN A 367 20.75 8.16 -8.51
CA ASN A 367 20.35 6.87 -7.91
C ASN A 367 21.12 5.74 -8.62
N GLU A 368 20.84 5.57 -9.92
CA GLU A 368 21.22 4.38 -10.69
C GLU A 368 22.73 4.23 -10.90
N CYS A 369 23.44 5.32 -11.18
CA CYS A 369 24.87 5.27 -11.48
C CYS A 369 25.70 4.99 -10.23
N PHE A 370 25.25 5.45 -9.06
CA PHE A 370 25.92 5.14 -7.79
C PHE A 370 25.69 3.68 -7.38
N ALA A 371 24.46 3.21 -7.46
CA ALA A 371 24.14 1.80 -7.21
C ALA A 371 24.87 0.87 -8.20
N SER A 372 24.92 1.23 -9.49
CA SER A 372 25.68 0.49 -10.51
C SER A 372 27.19 0.48 -10.27
N TYR A 373 27.75 1.54 -9.67
CA TYR A 373 29.17 1.59 -9.33
C TYR A 373 29.53 0.71 -8.12
N ALA A 374 28.55 0.37 -7.27
CA ALA A 374 28.75 -0.47 -6.10
C ALA A 374 28.87 -1.97 -6.45
N GLN A 375 28.23 -2.39 -7.54
CA GLN A 375 28.26 -3.74 -8.12
C GLN A 375 29.67 -4.18 -8.56
#